data_AF-A0A8J4GFN0-F1
#
_entry.id   AF-A0A8J4GFN0-F1
#
_cell.length_a   1.000
_cell.length_b   1.000
_cell.length_c   1.000
_cell.angle_alpha   90.00
_cell.angle_beta   90.00
_cell.angle_gamma   90.00
#
_symmetry.space_group_name_H-M   'P 1'
#
loop_
_entity.id
_entity.type
_entity.pdbx_description
1 polymer ?
#
loop_
_entity_poly.entity_id
_entity_poly.type
_entity_poly.pdbx_seq_one_letter_code
_entity_poly.pdbx_strand_id
1 'polypeptide(L)'
;MQLHARGHFGPPSPSAHARAPAHTPRHIGWGLLVGLALLGLGLYWYGSALPHTRINQQRTNHPNNDHLLPFQLLTNSFSRHQLYLRRTAAPLSVCSRSAPAMSSSPVSAHPSGLKESYSIWAMPKGKLADQLRGEIAHLAQRHGGPAFPPHVTVLGDIERPREEAQALMKELAAQVKKYRINFVDVTRGTFFYQCVFLLVAKDEGTMAAAASARSVFGMTTTPYMPHLSLLYADLVDAEKAKIVEYETARLYGESSGYDTLLVETGYEVGSLALWYTPTDDHTTQSWCLVEEFLIS
;
A
#
# COMPACT_ATOMS: atom_id res chain seq x y z
N MET A 1 -6.70 63.78 43.26
CA MET A 1 -7.44 62.80 42.44
C MET A 1 -7.67 61.57 43.32
N GLN A 2 -8.71 61.57 44.16
CA GLN A 2 -10.04 60.95 43.94
C GLN A 2 -9.96 59.44 43.66
N LEU A 3 -10.64 58.51 44.36
CA LEU A 3 -11.57 58.56 45.50
C LEU A 3 -11.74 57.13 46.07
N HIS A 4 -11.80 57.04 47.40
CA HIS A 4 -12.41 55.99 48.26
C HIS A 4 -13.88 55.67 47.85
N ALA A 5 -14.61 54.67 48.33
CA ALA A 5 -14.40 53.36 48.94
C ALA A 5 -15.82 52.76 49.17
N ARG A 6 -15.91 51.42 49.09
CA ARG A 6 -16.80 50.46 49.81
C ARG A 6 -18.29 50.75 50.10
N GLY A 7 -19.10 49.73 49.81
CA GLY A 7 -20.32 49.37 50.55
C GLY A 7 -20.73 47.90 50.32
N HIS A 8 -20.69 47.07 51.36
CA HIS A 8 -21.20 45.68 51.44
C HIS A 8 -22.67 45.66 51.87
N PHE A 9 -23.44 44.61 51.54
CA PHE A 9 -24.27 43.81 52.46
C PHE A 9 -24.85 42.56 51.75
N GLY A 10 -24.90 41.43 52.48
CA GLY A 10 -25.22 40.07 52.01
C GLY A 10 -26.71 39.64 52.04
N PRO A 11 -27.01 38.31 52.02
CA PRO A 11 -28.10 37.66 51.26
C PRO A 11 -29.38 37.35 52.09
N PRO A 12 -30.44 36.73 51.49
CA PRO A 12 -30.61 35.26 51.53
C PRO A 12 -31.39 34.60 50.33
N SER A 13 -31.33 33.25 50.21
CA SER A 13 -32.27 32.35 49.48
C SER A 13 -33.45 31.91 50.41
N PRO A 14 -34.44 31.01 50.12
CA PRO A 14 -34.67 30.08 48.97
C PRO A 14 -36.17 29.80 48.54
N SER A 15 -36.35 28.88 47.54
CA SER A 15 -37.46 27.89 47.37
C SER A 15 -38.82 28.37 46.76
N ALA A 16 -39.66 27.64 46.00
CA ALA A 16 -39.78 26.22 45.60
C ALA A 16 -40.86 26.00 44.48
N HIS A 17 -40.91 24.76 43.95
CA HIS A 17 -42.05 23.99 43.34
C HIS A 17 -42.38 24.19 41.84
N ALA A 18 -42.68 23.17 41.02
CA ALA A 18 -43.04 21.75 41.19
C ALA A 18 -42.59 20.95 39.92
N ARG A 19 -41.97 19.76 39.98
CA ARG A 19 -42.40 18.38 40.33
C ARG A 19 -42.95 17.57 39.12
N ALA A 20 -42.25 16.44 38.87
CA ALA A 20 -42.48 15.40 37.87
C ALA A 20 -43.72 14.51 38.14
N PRO A 21 -44.00 13.50 37.28
CA PRO A 21 -43.50 12.13 37.56
C PRO A 21 -42.95 11.43 36.28
N ALA A 22 -41.84 10.69 36.28
CA ALA A 22 -41.55 9.37 36.87
C ALA A 22 -42.41 8.21 36.31
N HIS A 23 -41.80 7.28 35.56
CA HIS A 23 -41.98 5.83 35.73
C HIS A 23 -40.85 5.04 35.04
N THR A 24 -40.40 4.01 35.73
CA THR A 24 -39.20 3.17 35.52
C THR A 24 -39.60 1.80 34.88
N PRO A 25 -38.76 0.74 34.87
CA PRO A 25 -38.38 0.03 33.65
C PRO A 25 -39.05 -1.37 33.54
N ARG A 26 -39.09 -1.96 32.34
CA ARG A 26 -39.39 -3.39 32.17
C ARG A 26 -38.56 -4.03 31.06
N HIS A 27 -37.80 -5.04 31.45
CA HIS A 27 -37.36 -6.16 30.60
C HIS A 27 -38.58 -6.86 29.96
N ILE A 28 -38.40 -7.35 28.72
CA ILE A 28 -39.07 -8.46 27.98
C ILE A 28 -38.70 -8.18 26.49
N GLY A 29 -38.23 -9.09 25.64
CA GLY A 29 -37.98 -10.52 25.71
C GLY A 29 -37.36 -10.95 24.38
N TRP A 30 -36.57 -12.02 24.41
CA TRP A 30 -36.25 -12.82 23.24
C TRP A 30 -37.53 -13.43 22.67
N GLY A 31 -37.74 -13.39 21.35
CA GLY A 31 -38.88 -14.06 20.73
C GLY A 31 -39.09 -13.76 19.25
N LEU A 32 -38.67 -14.73 18.42
CA LEU A 32 -39.23 -15.15 17.14
C LEU A 32 -39.68 -14.09 16.11
N LEU A 33 -38.98 -14.08 14.98
CA LEU A 33 -39.65 -14.27 13.67
C LEU A 33 -38.98 -15.44 12.95
N VAL A 34 -39.58 -16.62 13.11
CA VAL A 34 -39.43 -17.79 12.27
C VAL A 34 -40.64 -17.85 11.34
N GLY A 35 -40.38 -18.12 10.06
CA GLY A 35 -41.34 -18.68 9.11
C GLY A 35 -41.37 -17.90 7.81
N LEU A 36 -41.28 -18.50 6.62
CA LEU A 36 -41.26 -19.90 6.22
C LEU A 36 -40.93 -19.91 4.72
N ALA A 37 -39.95 -20.71 4.30
CA ALA A 37 -39.95 -21.39 3.00
C ALA A 37 -38.83 -22.45 2.99
N LEU A 38 -39.17 -23.61 3.58
CA LEU A 38 -38.51 -24.87 3.34
C LEU A 38 -38.92 -25.41 1.97
N LEU A 39 -37.99 -26.08 1.28
CA LEU A 39 -38.09 -27.22 0.35
C LEU A 39 -36.84 -27.17 -0.56
N GLY A 40 -35.94 -28.16 -0.65
CA GLY A 40 -35.95 -29.50 -0.09
C GLY A 40 -34.54 -30.10 -0.01
N LEU A 41 -34.43 -31.10 0.85
CA LEU A 41 -33.30 -32.02 0.96
C LEU A 41 -33.89 -33.41 1.23
N GLY A 42 -33.37 -34.42 0.53
CA GLY A 42 -33.80 -35.82 0.55
C GLY A 42 -34.34 -36.20 -0.82
N LEU A 43 -33.86 -37.21 -1.52
CA LEU A 43 -33.00 -38.35 -1.24
C LEU A 43 -32.26 -38.69 -2.55
N TYR A 44 -31.10 -39.33 -2.49
CA TYR A 44 -30.88 -40.64 -3.13
C TYR A 44 -29.47 -41.11 -2.80
N TRP A 45 -29.39 -41.88 -1.72
CA TRP A 45 -28.30 -42.80 -1.45
C TRP A 45 -28.80 -44.15 -1.97
N TYR A 46 -28.17 -44.69 -3.01
CA TYR A 46 -28.23 -46.11 -3.31
C TYR A 46 -26.86 -46.54 -3.83
N GLY A 47 -26.16 -47.33 -3.01
CA GLY A 47 -25.01 -48.09 -3.45
C GLY A 47 -25.45 -49.25 -4.34
N SER A 48 -24.63 -49.55 -5.33
CA SER A 48 -24.58 -50.87 -5.95
C SER A 48 -23.16 -51.10 -6.45
N ALA A 49 -22.52 -52.12 -5.89
CA ALA A 49 -21.21 -52.60 -6.28
C ALA A 49 -21.27 -53.33 -7.63
N LEU A 50 -20.24 -53.08 -8.45
CA LEU A 50 -19.48 -53.96 -9.37
C LEU A 50 -20.25 -54.95 -10.30
N PRO A 51 -19.79 -55.12 -11.57
CA PRO A 51 -18.60 -55.94 -11.79
C PRO A 51 -17.58 -55.41 -12.80
N HIS A 52 -16.34 -55.85 -12.58
CA HIS A 52 -15.23 -55.83 -13.52
C HIS A 52 -15.61 -56.45 -14.88
N THR A 53 -15.36 -55.71 -15.95
CA THR A 53 -15.15 -56.27 -17.29
C THR A 53 -13.86 -55.72 -17.88
N ARG A 54 -12.89 -56.62 -18.01
CA ARG A 54 -11.63 -56.47 -18.72
C ARG A 54 -11.91 -56.74 -20.20
N ILE A 55 -11.75 -55.78 -21.10
CA ILE A 55 -11.71 -56.01 -22.56
C ILE A 55 -10.56 -55.22 -23.20
N ASN A 56 -9.89 -55.93 -24.11
CA ASN A 56 -8.68 -55.62 -24.83
C ASN A 56 -8.69 -54.31 -25.64
N GLN A 57 -7.52 -53.67 -25.61
CA GLN A 57 -6.75 -53.20 -26.76
C GLN A 57 -7.44 -53.25 -28.14
N GLN A 58 -7.82 -52.09 -28.68
CA GLN A 58 -7.80 -51.85 -30.12
C GLN A 58 -7.32 -50.43 -30.41
N ARG A 59 -6.24 -50.40 -31.17
CA ARG A 59 -5.49 -49.24 -31.64
C ARG A 59 -6.15 -48.79 -32.95
N THR A 60 -6.69 -47.57 -33.00
CA THR A 60 -7.06 -46.93 -34.28
C THR A 60 -6.58 -45.49 -34.30
N ASN A 61 -5.65 -45.23 -35.21
CA ASN A 61 -5.06 -43.93 -35.53
C ASN A 61 -6.06 -43.07 -36.33
N HIS A 62 -6.31 -41.82 -35.93
CA HIS A 62 -6.52 -40.66 -36.84
C HIS A 62 -6.54 -39.33 -36.06
N PRO A 63 -6.34 -38.16 -36.72
CA PRO A 63 -5.25 -37.26 -36.39
C PRO A 63 -5.67 -36.02 -35.60
N ASN A 64 -4.65 -35.46 -34.92
CA ASN A 64 -4.64 -34.18 -34.23
C ASN A 64 -5.26 -33.04 -35.03
N ASN A 65 -6.09 -32.25 -34.34
CA ASN A 65 -6.17 -30.81 -34.58
C ASN A 65 -6.61 -30.07 -33.31
N ASP A 66 -5.73 -30.07 -32.31
CA ASP A 66 -5.79 -29.11 -31.20
C ASP A 66 -4.61 -28.15 -31.35
N HIS A 67 -4.93 -26.88 -31.56
CA HIS A 67 -3.99 -25.76 -31.50
C HIS A 67 -3.50 -25.59 -30.05
N LEU A 68 -2.58 -26.43 -29.62
CA LEU A 68 -1.72 -26.18 -28.48
C LEU A 68 -0.56 -25.31 -28.96
N LEU A 69 -0.51 -24.06 -28.48
CA LEU A 69 0.68 -23.25 -28.59
C LEU A 69 1.87 -24.00 -27.97
N PRO A 70 3.05 -24.07 -28.61
CA PRO A 70 4.16 -24.86 -28.10
C PRO A 70 4.64 -24.33 -26.74
N PHE A 71 4.71 -25.23 -25.74
CA PHE A 71 5.31 -25.00 -24.42
C PHE A 71 6.72 -24.37 -24.47
N GLN A 72 7.41 -24.50 -25.61
CA GLN A 72 8.74 -23.94 -25.87
C GLN A 72 8.78 -22.40 -26.07
N LEU A 73 7.66 -21.77 -26.45
CA LEU A 73 7.60 -20.30 -26.59
C LEU A 73 7.50 -19.59 -25.23
N LEU A 74 6.85 -20.22 -24.24
CA LEU A 74 6.67 -19.67 -22.89
C LEU A 74 7.96 -19.72 -22.06
N THR A 75 8.74 -20.81 -22.15
CA THR A 75 10.00 -20.94 -21.40
C THR A 75 11.09 -19.99 -21.90
N ASN A 76 11.14 -19.70 -23.20
CA ASN A 76 12.06 -18.72 -23.78
C ASN A 76 11.71 -17.26 -23.42
N SER A 77 10.42 -16.95 -23.29
CA SER A 77 9.96 -15.63 -22.82
C SER A 77 10.33 -15.40 -21.35
N PHE A 78 10.24 -16.44 -20.51
CA PHE A 78 10.50 -16.38 -19.07
C PHE A 78 11.99 -16.18 -18.73
N SER A 79 12.89 -16.93 -19.37
CA SER A 79 14.34 -16.72 -19.20
C SER A 79 14.76 -15.34 -19.69
N ARG A 80 14.17 -14.85 -20.80
CA ARG A 80 14.37 -13.47 -21.25
C ARG A 80 13.81 -12.45 -20.27
N HIS A 81 12.66 -12.72 -19.66
CA HIS A 81 12.03 -11.85 -18.66
C HIS A 81 12.89 -11.75 -17.39
N GLN A 82 13.34 -12.85 -16.79
CA GLN A 82 14.23 -12.80 -15.61
C GLN A 82 15.59 -12.15 -15.92
N LEU A 83 16.20 -12.44 -17.08
CA LEU A 83 17.41 -11.75 -17.53
C LEU A 83 17.17 -10.25 -17.81
N TYR A 84 15.97 -9.89 -18.25
CA TYR A 84 15.56 -8.50 -18.47
C TYR A 84 15.38 -7.76 -17.14
N LEU A 85 14.67 -8.33 -16.15
CA LEU A 85 14.50 -7.74 -14.82
C LEU A 85 15.84 -7.47 -14.13
N ARG A 86 16.82 -8.39 -14.28
CA ARG A 86 18.18 -8.18 -13.77
C ARG A 86 18.94 -7.05 -14.46
N ARG A 87 18.59 -6.71 -15.71
CA ARG A 87 19.24 -5.65 -16.50
C ARG A 87 18.57 -4.28 -16.35
N THR A 88 17.28 -4.23 -15.98
CA THR A 88 16.51 -2.98 -15.91
C THR A 88 16.38 -2.40 -14.51
N ALA A 89 16.81 -3.13 -13.49
CA ALA A 89 16.95 -2.63 -12.12
C ALA A 89 18.07 -1.59 -12.02
N ALA A 90 17.79 -0.34 -12.41
CA ALA A 90 18.69 0.77 -12.09
C ALA A 90 18.84 0.90 -10.57
N PRO A 91 20.05 1.20 -10.06
CA PRO A 91 20.25 1.47 -8.63
C PRO A 91 19.40 2.66 -8.18
N LEU A 92 19.00 2.67 -6.90
CA LEU A 92 18.25 3.79 -6.32
C LEU A 92 19.04 5.09 -6.49
N SER A 93 18.39 6.13 -7.01
CA SER A 93 18.96 7.47 -7.09
C SER A 93 19.08 8.05 -5.68
N VAL A 94 20.25 8.53 -5.29
CA VAL A 94 20.50 9.22 -4.02
C VAL A 94 20.75 10.69 -4.34
N CYS A 95 20.09 11.60 -3.62
CA CYS A 95 20.26 13.02 -3.86
C CYS A 95 21.73 13.37 -3.60
N SER A 96 22.36 14.07 -4.55
CA SER A 96 23.73 14.53 -4.36
C SER A 96 23.75 15.47 -3.15
N ARG A 97 24.53 15.10 -2.12
CA ARG A 97 24.93 16.08 -1.11
C ARG A 97 25.68 17.14 -1.90
N SER A 98 25.24 18.39 -1.83
CA SER A 98 26.06 19.48 -2.31
C SER A 98 27.40 19.36 -1.58
N ALA A 99 28.46 19.03 -2.31
CA ALA A 99 29.79 18.97 -1.73
C ALA A 99 30.11 20.34 -1.11
N PRO A 100 30.83 20.42 0.02
CA PRO A 100 31.41 21.69 0.40
C PRO A 100 32.38 22.05 -0.73
N ALA A 101 32.08 23.14 -1.44
CA ALA A 101 32.98 23.67 -2.44
C ALA A 101 34.30 24.02 -1.74
N MET A 102 35.33 23.19 -1.91
CA MET A 102 36.71 23.60 -1.67
C MET A 102 37.10 24.56 -2.79
N SER A 103 36.64 25.80 -2.67
CA SER A 103 37.20 26.94 -3.40
C SER A 103 36.93 28.18 -2.56
N SER A 104 38.03 28.80 -2.14
CA SER A 104 38.06 30.07 -1.42
C SER A 104 37.39 31.17 -2.24
N SER A 105 36.14 31.47 -1.91
CA SER A 105 35.46 32.74 -2.19
C SER A 105 34.29 32.88 -1.22
N PRO A 106 34.10 34.03 -0.55
CA PRO A 106 33.11 34.16 0.50
C PRO A 106 31.71 34.41 -0.10
N VAL A 107 30.73 33.72 0.48
CA VAL A 107 29.27 33.94 0.34
C VAL A 107 28.62 33.43 -0.94
N SER A 108 28.26 32.15 -0.92
CA SER A 108 26.88 31.75 -1.19
C SER A 108 26.56 30.57 -0.29
N ALA A 109 26.03 30.88 0.90
CA ALA A 109 25.23 29.92 1.63
C ALA A 109 24.18 29.38 0.67
N HIS A 110 23.95 28.06 0.65
CA HIS A 110 22.67 27.56 0.18
C HIS A 110 21.57 28.41 0.81
N PRO A 111 20.58 28.90 0.05
CA PRO A 111 19.49 29.64 0.66
C PRO A 111 18.74 28.69 1.59
N SER A 112 19.13 28.72 2.87
CA SER A 112 18.42 28.09 3.96
C SER A 112 17.02 28.68 3.98
N GLY A 113 16.03 27.86 3.60
CA GLY A 113 14.63 28.27 3.54
C GLY A 113 13.90 28.01 2.22
N LEU A 114 14.56 27.55 1.14
CA LEU A 114 13.82 27.04 -0.01
C LEU A 114 13.07 25.76 0.38
N LYS A 115 11.76 25.76 0.11
CA LYS A 115 10.92 24.58 0.28
C LYS A 115 11.13 23.63 -0.90
N GLU A 116 11.21 22.35 -0.58
CA GLU A 116 11.21 21.25 -1.52
C GLU A 116 10.04 20.31 -1.19
N SER A 117 9.62 19.50 -2.15
CA SER A 117 8.55 18.51 -1.97
C SER A 117 9.12 17.13 -1.67
N TYR A 118 8.61 16.49 -0.62
CA TYR A 118 9.07 15.18 -0.16
C TYR A 118 7.94 14.19 0.05
N SER A 119 8.34 12.93 0.10
CA SER A 119 7.54 11.81 0.58
C SER A 119 8.34 10.95 1.56
N ILE A 120 7.64 10.35 2.52
CA ILE A 120 8.16 9.37 3.47
C ILE A 120 7.73 7.99 3.00
N TRP A 121 8.70 7.12 2.73
CA TRP A 121 8.47 5.79 2.19
C TRP A 121 8.94 4.69 3.15
N ALA A 122 8.10 3.67 3.33
CA ALA A 122 8.52 2.36 3.80
C ALA A 122 8.91 1.53 2.57
N MET A 123 10.16 1.05 2.52
CA MET A 123 10.70 0.39 1.34
C MET A 123 11.05 -1.08 1.64
N PRO A 124 10.68 -2.04 0.77
CA PRO A 124 11.16 -3.41 0.89
C PRO A 124 12.67 -3.47 0.70
N LYS A 125 13.30 -4.51 1.24
CA LYS A 125 14.75 -4.75 1.14
C LYS A 125 15.04 -6.16 0.59
N GLY A 126 16.28 -6.37 0.15
CA GLY A 126 16.75 -7.68 -0.31
C GLY A 126 16.00 -8.22 -1.53
N LYS A 127 15.82 -9.55 -1.57
CA LYS A 127 15.25 -10.26 -2.73
C LYS A 127 13.87 -9.74 -3.13
N LEU A 128 13.01 -9.47 -2.16
CA LEU A 128 11.66 -8.94 -2.42
C LEU A 128 11.72 -7.58 -3.13
N ALA A 129 12.63 -6.70 -2.72
CA ALA A 129 12.80 -5.39 -3.35
C ALA A 129 13.22 -5.53 -4.82
N ASP A 130 14.11 -6.48 -5.12
CA ASP A 130 14.56 -6.73 -6.50
C ASP A 130 13.45 -7.33 -7.37
N GLN A 131 12.64 -8.23 -6.81
CA GLN A 131 11.47 -8.80 -7.48
C GLN A 131 10.44 -7.72 -7.81
N LEU A 132 10.06 -6.89 -6.84
CA LEU A 132 9.10 -5.80 -7.03
C LEU A 132 9.61 -4.72 -7.99
N ARG A 133 10.91 -4.38 -7.92
CA ARG A 133 11.52 -3.43 -8.86
C ARG A 133 11.49 -3.95 -10.28
N GLY A 134 11.81 -5.24 -10.47
CA GLY A 134 11.67 -5.88 -11.76
C GLY A 134 10.23 -5.81 -12.27
N GLU A 135 9.28 -6.10 -11.39
CA GLU A 135 7.86 -6.05 -11.74
C GLU A 135 7.40 -4.65 -12.20
N ILE A 136 7.72 -3.62 -11.41
CA ILE A 136 7.42 -2.22 -11.76
C ILE A 136 8.03 -1.86 -13.11
N ALA A 137 9.30 -2.21 -13.35
CA ALA A 137 9.98 -1.93 -14.62
C ALA A 137 9.33 -2.66 -15.81
N HIS A 138 8.87 -3.90 -15.60
CA HIS A 138 8.19 -4.68 -16.61
C HIS A 138 6.85 -4.05 -17.01
N LEU A 139 6.02 -3.71 -16.02
CA LEU A 139 4.73 -3.09 -16.26
C LEU A 139 4.87 -1.72 -16.92
N ALA A 140 5.82 -0.90 -16.45
CA ALA A 140 6.13 0.40 -17.06
C ALA A 140 6.54 0.26 -18.53
N GLN A 141 7.40 -0.71 -18.86
CA GLN A 141 7.78 -0.96 -20.26
C GLN A 141 6.57 -1.40 -21.11
N ARG A 142 5.74 -2.29 -20.56
CA ARG A 142 4.67 -2.95 -21.30
C ARG A 142 3.48 -2.04 -21.55
N HIS A 143 3.13 -1.22 -20.57
CA HIS A 143 1.92 -0.39 -20.58
C HIS A 143 2.22 1.11 -20.72
N GLY A 144 3.49 1.48 -20.81
CA GLY A 144 3.93 2.86 -20.71
C GLY A 144 3.94 3.35 -19.27
N GLY A 145 4.63 4.47 -19.05
CA GLY A 145 4.82 5.05 -17.73
C GLY A 145 6.25 4.96 -17.22
N PRO A 146 6.55 5.64 -16.10
CA PRO A 146 7.88 5.64 -15.52
C PRO A 146 8.12 4.39 -14.66
N ALA A 147 9.38 3.97 -14.57
CA ALA A 147 9.81 3.01 -13.55
C ALA A 147 10.26 3.76 -12.29
N PHE A 148 9.93 3.22 -11.12
CA PHE A 148 10.23 3.85 -9.83
C PHE A 148 10.62 2.80 -8.78
N PRO A 149 11.27 3.20 -7.68
CA PRO A 149 11.58 2.30 -6.56
C PRO A 149 10.31 1.72 -5.94
N PRO A 150 10.24 0.43 -5.59
CA PRO A 150 9.10 -0.10 -4.85
C PRO A 150 9.01 0.56 -3.47
N HIS A 151 7.83 1.07 -3.11
CA HIS A 151 7.60 1.75 -1.83
C HIS A 151 6.13 1.69 -1.41
N VAL A 152 5.89 1.79 -0.10
CA VAL A 152 4.59 2.17 0.48
C VAL A 152 4.74 3.57 1.06
N THR A 153 3.97 4.52 0.54
CA THR A 153 3.99 5.90 1.04
C THR A 153 3.35 5.96 2.42
N VAL A 154 4.11 6.39 3.43
CA VAL A 154 3.63 6.63 4.80
C VAL A 154 3.00 8.03 4.90
N LEU A 155 3.63 9.02 4.28
CA LEU A 155 3.15 10.39 4.15
C LEU A 155 3.73 11.00 2.87
N GLY A 156 2.91 11.64 2.04
CA GLY A 156 3.34 12.34 0.83
C GLY A 156 3.07 13.84 0.91
N ASP A 157 3.36 14.56 -0.17
CA ASP A 157 3.05 15.99 -0.36
C ASP A 157 3.62 16.89 0.75
N ILE A 158 4.81 16.57 1.24
CA ILE A 158 5.47 17.32 2.30
C ILE A 158 6.26 18.47 1.69
N GLU A 159 5.84 19.72 1.93
CA GLU A 159 6.57 20.90 1.47
C GLU A 159 7.29 21.61 2.62
N ARG A 160 8.61 21.42 2.72
CA ARG A 160 9.44 21.97 3.82
C ARG A 160 10.85 22.30 3.34
N PRO A 161 11.59 23.16 4.04
CA PRO A 161 13.04 23.20 3.95
C PRO A 161 13.64 21.82 4.29
N ARG A 162 14.70 21.42 3.57
CA ARG A 162 15.31 20.09 3.73
C ARG A 162 15.72 19.75 5.16
N GLU A 163 16.37 20.70 5.82
CA GLU A 163 16.86 20.54 7.19
C GLU A 163 15.71 20.33 8.18
N GLU A 164 14.58 21.03 7.99
CA GLU A 164 13.38 20.85 8.79
C GLU A 164 12.76 19.46 8.57
N ALA A 165 12.64 19.02 7.30
CA ALA A 165 12.13 17.68 6.97
C ALA A 165 12.99 16.57 7.58
N GLN A 166 14.32 16.69 7.53
CA GLN A 166 15.25 15.74 8.15
C GLN A 166 15.15 15.74 9.68
N ALA A 167 14.96 16.90 10.32
CA ALA A 167 14.77 16.99 11.76
C ALA A 167 13.47 16.29 12.20
N LEU A 168 12.36 16.54 11.51
CA LEU A 168 11.07 15.89 11.75
C LEU A 168 11.14 14.38 11.50
N MET A 169 11.90 13.93 10.50
CA MET A 169 12.14 12.51 10.27
C MET A 169 12.86 11.82 11.43
N LYS A 170 13.83 12.48 12.06
CA LYS A 170 14.52 11.93 13.24
C LYS A 170 13.55 11.78 14.42
N GLU A 171 12.70 12.78 14.63
CA GLU A 171 11.64 12.70 15.65
C GLU A 171 10.67 11.56 15.35
N LEU A 172 10.19 11.45 14.11
CA LEU A 172 9.29 10.37 13.69
C LEU A 172 9.91 8.99 13.91
N ALA A 173 11.17 8.81 13.51
CA ALA A 173 11.87 7.53 13.62
C ALA A 173 12.06 7.06 15.07
N ALA A 174 12.15 8.00 16.02
CA ALA A 174 12.19 7.70 17.45
C ALA A 174 10.82 7.27 18.03
N GLN A 175 9.71 7.63 17.38
CA GLN A 175 8.35 7.33 17.85
C GLN A 175 7.75 6.08 17.19
N VAL A 176 8.15 5.77 15.96
CA VAL A 176 7.63 4.62 15.21
C VAL A 176 8.40 3.37 15.60
N LYS A 177 7.67 2.32 15.97
CA LYS A 177 8.22 0.98 16.16
C LYS A 177 8.32 0.24 14.85
N LYS A 178 9.25 -0.71 14.74
CA LYS A 178 9.28 -1.68 13.64
C LYS A 178 7.91 -2.36 13.49
N TYR A 179 7.49 -2.51 12.24
CA TYR A 179 6.21 -3.09 11.89
C TYR A 179 6.32 -3.88 10.60
N ARG A 180 5.32 -4.71 10.33
CA ARG A 180 5.22 -5.47 9.09
C ARG A 180 4.21 -4.82 8.15
N ILE A 181 4.54 -4.78 6.87
CA ILE A 181 3.59 -4.53 5.78
C ILE A 181 3.13 -5.88 5.24
N ASN A 182 1.83 -6.09 5.16
CA ASN A 182 1.24 -7.29 4.56
C ASN A 182 0.46 -6.91 3.29
N PHE A 183 0.71 -7.61 2.20
CA PHE A 183 -0.02 -7.42 0.95
C PHE A 183 -1.30 -8.26 0.97
N VAL A 184 -2.41 -7.66 0.52
CA VAL A 184 -3.73 -8.28 0.53
C VAL A 184 -4.11 -8.77 -0.87
N ASP A 185 -3.99 -7.91 -1.87
CA ASP A 185 -4.45 -8.19 -3.23
C ASP A 185 -3.79 -7.25 -4.24
N VAL A 186 -3.91 -7.56 -5.53
CA VAL A 186 -3.64 -6.61 -6.61
C VAL A 186 -4.93 -5.87 -6.95
N THR A 187 -4.89 -4.54 -7.03
CA THR A 187 -6.06 -3.75 -7.38
C THR A 187 -5.68 -2.49 -8.16
N ARG A 188 -6.66 -1.63 -8.40
CA ARG A 188 -6.56 -0.46 -9.28
C ARG A 188 -7.40 0.70 -8.75
N GLY A 189 -6.97 1.90 -9.07
CA GLY A 189 -7.63 3.14 -8.72
C GLY A 189 -7.95 3.99 -9.95
N THR A 190 -8.41 5.20 -9.67
CA THR A 190 -9.01 6.08 -10.68
C THR A 190 -8.07 7.16 -11.21
N PHE A 191 -6.87 7.33 -10.63
CA PHE A 191 -5.91 8.38 -11.03
C PHE A 191 -4.48 7.84 -11.24
N PHE A 192 -3.61 8.65 -11.84
CA PHE A 192 -2.29 8.28 -12.35
C PHE A 192 -1.42 7.48 -11.36
N TYR A 193 -1.22 8.01 -10.15
CA TYR A 193 -0.41 7.36 -9.10
C TYR A 193 -1.08 6.17 -8.42
N GLN A 194 -2.31 5.83 -8.81
CA GLN A 194 -3.05 4.66 -8.34
C GLN A 194 -3.58 3.87 -9.54
N CYS A 195 -2.77 3.67 -10.58
CA CYS A 195 -3.18 2.92 -11.76
C CYS A 195 -3.36 1.42 -11.44
N VAL A 196 -2.28 0.72 -11.07
CA VAL A 196 -2.30 -0.65 -10.57
C VAL A 196 -1.35 -0.77 -9.38
N PHE A 197 -1.76 -1.43 -8.31
CA PHE A 197 -1.01 -1.49 -7.06
C PHE A 197 -1.34 -2.74 -6.22
N LEU A 198 -0.40 -3.12 -5.35
CA LEU A 198 -0.66 -4.06 -4.25
C LEU A 198 -1.35 -3.31 -3.12
N LEU A 199 -2.55 -3.74 -2.74
CA LEU A 199 -3.24 -3.25 -1.56
C LEU A 199 -2.53 -3.77 -0.31
N VAL A 200 -2.30 -2.89 0.66
CA VAL A 200 -1.68 -3.24 1.93
C VAL A 200 -2.74 -3.33 3.02
N ALA A 201 -2.59 -4.30 3.91
CA ALA A 201 -3.46 -4.48 5.06
C ALA A 201 -3.40 -3.25 5.98
N LYS A 202 -4.54 -2.90 6.57
CA LYS A 202 -4.64 -1.81 7.56
C LYS A 202 -4.26 -2.31 8.96
N ASP A 203 -3.12 -2.97 9.05
CA ASP A 203 -2.59 -3.49 10.31
C ASP A 203 -2.20 -2.33 11.25
N GLU A 204 -2.22 -2.60 12.55
CA GLU A 204 -1.97 -1.60 13.59
C GLU A 204 -0.68 -0.81 13.33
N GLY A 205 0.44 -1.51 13.06
CA GLY A 205 1.73 -0.88 12.82
C GLY A 205 1.75 0.03 11.58
N THR A 206 1.16 -0.42 10.46
CA THR A 206 1.07 0.37 9.23
C THR A 206 0.24 1.64 9.43
N MET A 207 -0.90 1.51 10.08
CA MET A 207 -1.79 2.64 10.33
C MET A 207 -1.21 3.61 11.36
N ALA A 208 -0.56 3.08 12.41
CA ALA A 208 0.11 3.88 13.44
C ALA A 208 1.28 4.69 12.87
N ALA A 209 2.12 4.10 11.99
CA ALA A 209 3.22 4.81 11.36
C ALA A 209 2.75 6.04 10.55
N ALA A 210 1.67 5.89 9.77
CA ALA A 210 1.08 7.01 9.03
C ALA A 210 0.44 8.07 9.95
N ALA A 211 -0.20 7.64 11.04
CA ALA A 211 -0.76 8.56 12.04
C ALA A 211 0.35 9.36 12.75
N SER A 212 1.43 8.71 13.18
CA SER A 212 2.60 9.36 13.75
C SER A 212 3.25 10.33 12.77
N ALA A 213 3.41 9.95 11.50
CA ALA A 213 3.96 10.83 10.47
C ALA A 213 3.13 12.10 10.31
N ARG A 214 1.79 11.99 10.20
CA ARG A 214 0.89 13.15 10.15
C ARG A 214 1.03 14.05 11.38
N SER A 215 1.09 13.44 12.57
CA SER A 215 1.19 14.18 13.84
C SER A 215 2.50 14.96 13.91
N VAL A 216 3.64 14.31 13.64
CA VAL A 216 4.97 14.92 13.69
C VAL A 216 5.11 16.04 12.66
N PHE A 217 4.63 15.83 11.44
CA PHE A 217 4.69 16.85 10.38
C PHE A 217 3.59 17.92 10.47
N GLY A 218 2.63 17.77 11.40
CA GLY A 218 1.51 18.68 11.58
C GLY A 218 0.58 18.76 10.37
N MET A 219 0.36 17.63 9.68
CA MET A 219 -0.39 17.56 8.41
C MET A 219 -1.75 16.86 8.57
N THR A 220 -2.78 17.45 7.97
CA THR A 220 -4.08 16.78 7.77
C THR A 220 -4.14 16.25 6.35
N THR A 221 -4.47 14.96 6.18
CA THR A 221 -4.58 14.32 4.86
C THR A 221 -5.94 13.65 4.70
N THR A 222 -6.25 13.21 3.48
CA THR A 222 -7.34 12.27 3.23
C THR A 222 -7.14 10.95 3.97
N PRO A 223 -8.20 10.11 4.12
CA PRO A 223 -8.09 8.81 4.77
C PRO A 223 -6.97 7.95 4.16
N TYR A 224 -6.17 7.34 5.03
CA TYR A 224 -5.04 6.52 4.59
C TYR A 224 -5.52 5.23 3.91
N MET A 225 -5.00 4.98 2.71
CA MET A 225 -5.07 3.70 2.03
C MET A 225 -3.63 3.25 1.73
N PRO A 226 -3.02 2.40 2.56
CA PRO A 226 -1.67 1.93 2.29
C PRO A 226 -1.67 1.03 1.05
N HIS A 227 -0.72 1.26 0.15
CA HIS A 227 -0.55 0.49 -1.08
C HIS A 227 0.90 0.58 -1.56
N LEU A 228 1.33 -0.41 -2.34
CA LEU A 228 2.57 -0.39 -3.09
C LEU A 228 2.24 -0.34 -4.58
N SER A 229 2.55 0.78 -5.22
CA SER A 229 2.25 0.96 -6.64
C SER A 229 3.11 0.05 -7.52
N LEU A 230 2.45 -0.59 -8.49
CA LEU A 230 3.10 -1.44 -9.49
C LEU A 230 3.22 -0.73 -10.85
N LEU A 231 2.30 0.19 -11.15
CA LEU A 231 2.28 0.94 -12.39
C LEU A 231 1.73 2.35 -12.18
N TYR A 232 2.36 3.34 -12.81
CA TYR A 232 1.84 4.70 -13.01
C TYR A 232 1.57 4.90 -14.50
N ALA A 233 0.30 5.04 -14.87
CA ALA A 233 -0.10 5.23 -16.26
C ALA A 233 -1.55 5.74 -16.35
N ASP A 234 -1.83 6.53 -17.38
CA ASP A 234 -3.19 6.96 -17.73
C ASP A 234 -3.85 5.93 -18.65
N LEU A 235 -4.34 4.85 -18.03
CA LEU A 235 -5.06 3.76 -18.72
C LEU A 235 -6.56 3.85 -18.46
N VAL A 236 -7.37 3.35 -19.41
CA VAL A 236 -8.81 3.21 -19.17
C VAL A 236 -9.09 2.05 -18.23
N ASP A 237 -10.23 2.12 -17.54
CA ASP A 237 -10.66 1.17 -16.51
C ASP A 237 -10.58 -0.30 -16.96
N ALA A 238 -11.02 -0.56 -18.20
CA ALA A 238 -11.04 -1.90 -18.80
C ALA A 238 -9.64 -2.47 -19.04
N GLU A 239 -8.65 -1.61 -19.33
CA GLU A 239 -7.26 -2.05 -19.48
C GLU A 239 -6.64 -2.37 -18.12
N LYS A 240 -6.86 -1.48 -17.13
CA LYS A 240 -6.42 -1.72 -15.75
C LYS A 240 -6.99 -3.02 -15.19
N ALA A 241 -8.27 -3.32 -15.46
CA ALA A 241 -8.92 -4.56 -15.00
C ALA A 241 -8.22 -5.83 -15.52
N LYS A 242 -7.83 -5.84 -16.81
CA LYS A 242 -7.09 -6.97 -17.41
C LYS A 242 -5.70 -7.13 -16.79
N ILE A 243 -5.03 -6.01 -16.49
CA ILE A 243 -3.72 -6.05 -15.82
C ILE A 243 -3.87 -6.62 -14.40
N VAL A 244 -4.86 -6.15 -13.64
CA VAL A 244 -5.14 -6.67 -12.28
C VAL A 244 -5.41 -8.17 -12.30
N GLU A 245 -6.27 -8.67 -13.19
CA GLU A 245 -6.57 -10.10 -13.31
C GLU A 245 -5.30 -10.92 -13.60
N TYR A 246 -4.51 -10.49 -14.57
CA TYR A 246 -3.26 -11.15 -14.95
C TYR A 246 -2.22 -11.14 -13.81
N GLU A 247 -2.02 -9.99 -13.16
CA GLU A 247 -1.06 -9.85 -12.07
C GLU A 247 -1.52 -10.59 -10.81
N THR A 248 -2.82 -10.62 -10.50
CA THR A 248 -3.35 -11.41 -9.38
C THR A 248 -3.03 -12.90 -9.57
N ALA A 249 -3.30 -13.43 -10.77
CA ALA A 249 -3.00 -14.83 -11.08
C ALA A 249 -1.50 -15.13 -10.99
N ARG A 250 -0.65 -14.21 -11.44
CA ARG A 250 0.81 -14.38 -11.44
C ARG A 250 1.46 -14.21 -10.07
N LEU A 251 0.97 -13.27 -9.25
CA LEU A 251 1.54 -12.95 -7.94
C LEU A 251 0.97 -13.85 -6.83
N TYR A 252 -0.30 -14.30 -6.93
CA TYR A 252 -1.02 -15.02 -5.87
C TYR A 252 -1.64 -16.38 -6.27
N GLY A 253 -1.67 -16.78 -7.54
CA GLY A 253 -2.44 -17.96 -7.97
C GLY A 253 -1.78 -19.31 -7.65
N GLU A 254 -2.59 -20.29 -7.18
CA GLU A 254 -2.19 -21.71 -7.01
C GLU A 254 -1.99 -22.47 -8.33
N SER A 255 -2.62 -21.99 -9.42
CA SER A 255 -2.60 -22.65 -10.75
C SER A 255 -1.42 -22.24 -11.63
N SER A 256 -0.44 -21.52 -11.08
CA SER A 256 0.70 -21.07 -11.88
C SER A 256 1.57 -22.26 -12.33
N GLY A 257 1.66 -23.35 -11.55
CA GLY A 257 2.73 -24.33 -11.76
C GLY A 257 4.14 -23.70 -11.64
N TYR A 258 4.22 -22.49 -11.10
CA TYR A 258 5.40 -21.65 -10.93
C TYR A 258 5.53 -21.27 -9.45
N ASP A 259 6.77 -21.16 -8.95
CA ASP A 259 7.06 -20.38 -7.75
C ASP A 259 6.40 -18.99 -7.90
N THR A 260 5.53 -18.60 -6.97
CA THR A 260 4.97 -17.23 -6.96
C THR A 260 6.12 -16.22 -6.95
N LEU A 261 6.01 -15.15 -7.75
CA LEU A 261 7.06 -14.10 -7.78
C LEU A 261 7.20 -13.44 -6.41
N LEU A 262 6.10 -13.33 -5.66
CA LEU A 262 6.07 -12.94 -4.27
C LEU A 262 5.91 -14.19 -3.39
N VAL A 263 7.03 -14.84 -3.09
CA VAL A 263 7.07 -15.94 -2.10
C VAL A 263 6.66 -15.42 -0.72
N GLU A 264 6.93 -14.15 -0.45
CA GLU A 264 6.53 -13.44 0.77
C GLU A 264 5.40 -12.46 0.46
N THR A 265 4.29 -12.56 1.19
CA THR A 265 3.13 -11.65 1.08
C THR A 265 3.28 -10.40 1.96
N GLY A 266 4.49 -9.81 1.98
CA GLY A 266 4.79 -8.66 2.83
C GLY A 266 6.26 -8.58 3.24
N TYR A 267 6.61 -7.58 4.06
CA TYR A 267 7.97 -7.36 4.56
C TYR A 267 8.02 -6.61 5.88
N GLU A 268 9.11 -6.81 6.62
CA GLU A 268 9.42 -6.04 7.83
C GLU A 268 9.95 -4.66 7.47
N VAL A 269 9.42 -3.65 8.14
CA VAL A 269 9.86 -2.26 8.06
C VAL A 269 10.77 -1.99 9.24
N GLY A 270 12.07 -1.87 8.95
CA GLY A 270 13.12 -1.50 9.91
C GLY A 270 13.59 -0.04 9.81
N SER A 271 13.09 0.69 8.81
CA SER A 271 13.48 2.07 8.52
C SER A 271 12.43 2.79 7.67
N LEU A 272 12.46 4.12 7.71
CA LEU A 272 11.70 5.00 6.84
C LEU A 272 12.67 5.87 6.03
N ALA A 273 12.36 6.07 4.75
CA ALA A 273 13.18 6.85 3.83
C ALA A 273 12.50 8.19 3.50
N LEU A 274 13.25 9.28 3.61
CA LEU A 274 12.85 10.58 3.11
C LEU A 274 13.29 10.70 1.66
N TRP A 275 12.34 10.94 0.76
CA TRP A 275 12.57 11.07 -0.67
C TRP A 275 12.19 12.45 -1.15
N TYR A 276 13.04 13.06 -1.97
CA TYR A 276 12.70 14.23 -2.77
C TYR A 276 11.80 13.76 -3.91
N THR A 277 10.57 14.29 -3.96
CA THR A 277 9.51 13.86 -4.88
C THR A 277 8.72 15.09 -5.35
N PRO A 278 9.27 15.88 -6.29
CA PRO A 278 8.58 17.04 -6.82
C PRO A 278 7.32 16.61 -7.56
N THR A 279 6.20 17.24 -7.23
CA THR A 279 4.86 16.82 -7.69
C THR A 279 4.61 17.09 -9.17
N ASP A 280 5.40 17.98 -9.78
CA ASP A 280 5.37 18.30 -11.21
C ASP A 280 6.18 17.32 -12.07
N ASP A 281 7.03 16.47 -11.47
CA ASP A 281 7.77 15.43 -12.18
C ASP A 281 6.98 14.11 -12.25
N HIS A 282 6.22 13.96 -13.33
CA HIS A 282 5.50 12.72 -13.63
C HIS A 282 6.39 11.64 -14.27
N THR A 283 7.66 11.96 -14.60
CA THR A 283 8.62 11.01 -15.17
C THR A 283 9.38 10.23 -14.09
N THR A 284 9.29 10.67 -12.84
CA THR A 284 10.00 10.17 -11.66
C THR A 284 11.53 10.16 -11.79
N GLN A 285 12.10 10.86 -12.77
CA GLN A 285 13.55 10.87 -13.03
C GLN A 285 14.31 11.75 -12.04
N SER A 286 13.66 12.80 -11.52
CA SER A 286 14.26 13.68 -10.51
C SER A 286 14.16 13.13 -9.09
N TRP A 287 13.38 12.06 -8.89
CA TRP A 287 13.14 11.49 -7.57
C TRP A 287 14.43 10.89 -7.01
N CYS A 288 14.77 11.25 -5.78
CA CYS A 288 16.00 10.77 -5.15
C CYS A 288 15.85 10.60 -3.63
N LEU A 289 16.57 9.61 -3.10
CA LEU A 289 16.68 9.36 -1.67
C LEU A 289 17.48 10.49 -1.02
N VAL A 290 16.88 11.17 -0.04
CA VAL A 290 17.56 12.18 0.77
C VAL A 290 18.32 11.52 1.90
N GLU A 291 17.62 10.74 2.73
CA GLU A 291 18.18 10.05 3.89
C GLU A 291 17.25 8.91 4.34
N GLU A 292 17.84 7.86 4.91
CA GLU A 292 17.11 6.73 5.50
C GLU A 292 17.30 6.73 7.03
N PHE A 293 16.21 6.57 7.76
CA PHE A 293 16.16 6.64 9.22
C PHE A 293 15.72 5.29 9.79
N LEU A 294 16.55 4.70 10.65
CA LEU A 294 16.19 3.47 11.38
C LEU A 294 15.09 3.77 12.40
N ILE A 295 14.08 2.91 12.44
CA ILE A 295 12.98 3.01 13.42
C ILE A 295 13.18 2.00 14.56
N SER A 296 12.57 2.30 15.71
CA SER A 296 12.84 1.63 17.00
C SER A 296 12.37 0.17 17.03
#